data_AF-A0A4R2CHY5-F1
#
_entry.id   AF-A0A4R2CHY5-F1
#
_cell.length_a   1.000
_cell.length_b   1.000
_cell.length_c   1.000
_cell.angle_alpha   90.00
_cell.angle_beta   90.00
_cell.angle_gamma   90.00
#
_symmetry.space_group_name_H-M   'P 1'
#
loop_
_entity.id
_entity.type
_entity.pdbx_description
1 polymer ?
#
loop_
_entity_poly.entity_id
_entity_poly.type
_entity_poly.pdbx_seq_one_letter_code
_entity_poly.pdbx_strand_id
1 'polypeptide(L)'
;MEGYRPIFDAFMDSPGARHNQLPFKTLEEFLEQGSVLVGSPEQVIDKFGRYQEAFGHELSGVALEVAGLPDEENRASVETFVTEVLPVLRAAYPSRVWASA
;
A
#
# COMPACT_ATOMS: atom_id res chain seq x y z
N MET A 1 -6.98 11.62 4.70
CA MET A 1 -6.58 10.77 5.85
C MET A 1 -7.72 10.53 6.84
N GLU A 2 -8.60 11.50 7.10
CA GLU A 2 -9.72 11.35 8.07
C GLU A 2 -10.65 10.15 7.75
N GLY A 3 -10.94 9.89 6.46
CA GLY A 3 -11.74 8.74 6.01
C GLY A 3 -11.15 7.36 6.31
N TYR A 4 -9.84 7.26 6.59
CA TYR A 4 -9.18 5.99 6.89
C TYR A 4 -9.31 5.57 8.36
N ARG A 5 -9.60 6.49 9.28
CA ARG A 5 -9.75 6.17 10.71
C ARG A 5 -10.81 5.09 10.97
N PRO A 6 -12.08 5.24 10.51
CA PRO A 6 -13.09 4.22 10.78
C PRO A 6 -12.74 2.85 10.16
N ILE A 7 -12.03 2.84 9.02
CA ILE A 7 -11.57 1.62 8.36
C ILE A 7 -10.47 0.94 9.19
N PHE A 8 -9.51 1.71 9.69
CA PHE A 8 -8.46 1.22 10.57
C PHE A 8 -9.02 0.68 11.88
N ASP A 9 -9.93 1.42 12.51
CA ASP A 9 -10.56 0.99 13.77
C ASP A 9 -11.29 -0.34 13.57
N ALA A 10 -12.05 -0.49 12.47
CA ALA A 10 -12.71 -1.75 12.11
C ALA A 10 -11.72 -2.88 11.81
N PHE A 11 -10.62 -2.59 11.12
CA PHE A 11 -9.55 -3.57 10.87
C PHE A 11 -8.92 -4.06 12.17
N MET A 12 -8.58 -3.15 13.09
CA MET A 12 -8.01 -3.48 14.39
C MET A 12 -8.97 -4.27 15.29
N ASP A 13 -10.29 -4.07 15.11
CA ASP A 13 -11.32 -4.83 15.82
C ASP A 13 -11.52 -6.26 15.27
N SER A 14 -11.02 -6.54 14.07
CA SER A 14 -11.19 -7.83 13.42
C SER A 14 -10.54 -8.98 14.21
N PRO A 15 -11.10 -10.21 14.15
CA PRO A 15 -10.49 -11.37 14.81
C PRO A 15 -9.03 -11.61 14.40
N GLY A 16 -8.71 -11.34 13.12
CA GLY A 16 -7.35 -11.50 12.59
C GLY A 16 -6.37 -10.51 13.20
N ALA A 17 -6.71 -9.22 13.27
CA ALA A 17 -5.83 -8.21 13.87
C ALA A 17 -5.64 -8.45 15.37
N ARG A 18 -6.71 -8.80 16.10
CA ARG A 18 -6.65 -9.15 17.53
C ARG A 18 -5.79 -10.39 17.80
N HIS A 19 -5.86 -11.40 16.93
CA HIS A 19 -5.01 -12.59 17.03
C HIS A 19 -3.54 -12.30 16.73
N ASN A 20 -3.27 -11.51 15.68
CA ASN A 20 -1.92 -11.23 15.21
C ASN A 20 -1.13 -10.26 16.10
N GLN A 21 -1.77 -9.64 17.09
CA GLN A 21 -1.14 -8.72 18.05
C GLN A 21 -0.26 -7.68 17.33
N LEU A 22 -0.83 -7.01 16.33
CA LEU A 22 -0.11 -6.06 15.49
C LEU A 22 0.60 -5.00 16.37
N PRO A 23 1.83 -4.59 15.99
CA PRO A 23 2.62 -3.68 16.82
C PRO A 23 2.12 -2.22 16.77
N PHE A 24 1.16 -1.90 15.90
CA PHE A 24 0.64 -0.56 15.68
C PHE A 24 -0.60 -0.31 16.55
N LYS A 25 -0.62 0.82 17.26
CA LYS A 25 -1.70 1.23 18.17
C LYS A 25 -2.52 2.38 17.62
N THR A 26 -1.99 3.11 16.64
CA THR A 26 -2.66 4.25 16.01
C THR A 26 -2.67 4.09 14.48
N LEU A 27 -3.57 4.81 13.81
CA LEU A 27 -3.58 4.88 12.35
C LEU A 27 -2.25 5.43 11.85
N GLU A 28 -1.72 6.46 12.51
CA GLU A 28 -0.46 7.11 12.17
C GLU A 28 0.70 6.11 12.16
N GLU A 29 0.85 5.33 13.23
CA GLU A 29 1.85 4.26 13.32
C GLU A 29 1.64 3.20 12.23
N PHE A 30 0.38 2.84 11.94
CA PHE A 30 0.06 1.86 10.91
C PHE A 30 0.40 2.36 9.49
N LEU A 31 0.15 3.64 9.21
CA LEU A 31 0.50 4.27 7.94
C LEU A 31 2.02 4.36 7.76
N GLU A 32 2.73 4.79 8.80
CA GLU A 32 4.18 4.98 8.78
C GLU A 32 4.94 3.65 8.72
N GLN A 33 4.63 2.74 9.64
CA GLN A 33 5.43 1.54 9.90
C GLN A 33 4.79 0.25 9.34
N GLY A 34 3.49 0.27 9.04
CA GLY A 34 2.78 -0.89 8.50
C GLY A 34 3.04 -1.14 7.02
N SER A 35 2.48 -2.24 6.50
CA SER A 35 2.61 -2.64 5.10
C SER A 35 1.63 -1.94 4.15
N VAL A 36 0.67 -1.18 4.66
CA VAL A 36 -0.29 -0.45 3.83
C VAL A 36 0.39 0.61 2.96
N LEU A 37 -0.03 0.68 1.70
CA LEU A 37 0.51 1.61 0.69
C LEU A 37 -0.33 2.87 0.63
N VAL A 38 -0.34 3.63 1.71
CA VAL A 38 -1.12 4.88 1.84
C VAL A 38 -0.17 6.01 2.22
N GLY A 39 -0.21 7.11 1.46
CA GLY A 39 0.69 8.25 1.62
C GLY A 39 0.85 9.02 0.32
N SER A 40 1.87 9.88 0.24
CA SER A 40 2.28 10.51 -1.01
C SER A 40 2.88 9.48 -1.99
N PRO A 41 2.94 9.78 -3.30
CA PRO A 41 3.61 8.91 -4.28
C PRO A 41 5.03 8.52 -3.86
N GLU A 42 5.81 9.47 -3.33
CA GLU A 42 7.19 9.23 -2.88
C GLU A 42 7.23 8.26 -1.69
N GLN A 43 6.33 8.40 -0.72
CA GLN A 43 6.24 7.50 0.43
C GLN A 43 5.87 6.08 0.00
N VAL A 44 4.95 5.96 -0.97
CA VAL A 44 4.57 4.65 -1.53
C VAL A 44 5.75 4.02 -2.27
N ILE A 45 6.45 4.78 -3.12
CA ILE A 45 7.65 4.32 -3.86
C ILE A 45 8.74 3.85 -2.89
N ASP A 46 9.03 4.63 -1.84
CA ASP A 46 9.98 4.25 -0.79
C ASP A 46 9.59 2.92 -0.14
N LYS A 47 8.32 2.76 0.23
CA LYS A 47 7.83 1.53 0.87
C LYS A 47 7.98 0.31 -0.04
N PHE A 48 7.69 0.44 -1.34
CA PHE A 48 7.98 -0.62 -2.31
C PHE A 48 9.47 -0.94 -2.38
N GLY A 49 10.33 0.08 -2.43
CA GLY A 49 11.78 -0.09 -2.47
C GLY A 49 12.30 -0.87 -1.27
N ARG A 50 11.84 -0.54 -0.06
CA ARG A 50 12.21 -1.27 1.17
C ARG A 50 11.82 -2.75 1.11
N TYR A 51 10.63 -3.07 0.59
CA TYR A 51 10.21 -4.47 0.44
C TYR A 51 10.95 -5.19 -0.69
N GLN A 52 11.28 -4.48 -1.77
CA GLN A 52 12.07 -5.04 -2.86
C GLN A 52 13.49 -5.37 -2.36
N GLU A 53 14.12 -4.46 -1.62
CA GLU A 53 15.45 -4.66 -1.02
C GLU A 53 15.44 -5.84 -0.03
N ALA A 54 14.42 -5.92 0.83
CA ALA A 54 14.32 -6.96 1.84
C ALA A 54 14.03 -8.37 1.27
N PHE A 55 13.21 -8.47 0.21
CA PHE A 55 12.71 -9.76 -0.29
C PHE A 55 13.21 -10.15 -1.68
N GLY A 56 13.77 -9.22 -2.45
CA GLY A 56 14.22 -9.46 -3.82
C GLY A 56 13.09 -9.85 -4.78
N HIS A 57 11.84 -9.51 -4.45
CA HIS A 57 10.67 -9.91 -5.23
C HIS A 57 10.55 -9.09 -6.53
N GLU A 58 10.11 -9.72 -7.61
CA GLU A 58 9.88 -9.08 -8.93
C GLU A 58 8.40 -8.94 -9.28
N LEU A 59 7.51 -9.47 -8.43
CA LEU A 59 6.07 -9.40 -8.57
C LEU A 59 5.46 -8.98 -7.24
N SER A 60 4.65 -7.92 -7.28
CA SER A 60 3.90 -7.39 -6.14
C SER A 60 2.41 -7.37 -6.48
N GLY A 61 1.60 -8.06 -5.67
CA GLY A 61 0.15 -7.97 -5.72
C GLY A 61 -0.33 -6.94 -4.70
N VAL A 62 -1.04 -5.91 -5.16
CA VAL A 62 -1.54 -4.82 -4.30
C VAL A 62 -3.01 -4.55 -4.56
N ALA A 63 -3.75 -4.25 -3.51
CA ALA A 63 -5.09 -3.70 -3.61
C ALA A 63 -4.98 -2.20 -3.87
N LEU A 64 -5.65 -1.71 -4.92
CA LEU A 64 -5.70 -0.28 -5.24
C LEU A 64 -6.96 0.41 -4.71
N GLU A 65 -7.89 -0.37 -4.18
CA GLU A 65 -9.15 0.09 -3.63
C GLU A 65 -9.26 -0.35 -2.17
N VAL A 66 -9.83 0.51 -1.34
CA VAL A 66 -10.06 0.24 0.07
C VAL A 66 -11.56 0.24 0.32
N ALA A 67 -12.07 -0.91 0.80
CA ALA A 67 -13.46 -1.03 1.21
C ALA A 67 -13.78 -0.03 2.34
N GLY A 68 -14.85 0.74 2.16
CA GLY A 68 -15.26 1.77 3.10
C GLY A 68 -14.84 3.20 2.73
N LEU A 69 -13.97 3.37 1.72
CA LEU A 69 -13.75 4.67 1.10
C LEU A 69 -14.80 4.97 0.02
N PRO A 70 -15.14 6.25 -0.23
CA PRO A 70 -15.95 6.65 -1.37
C PRO A 70 -15.30 6.23 -2.71
N ASP A 71 -16.11 5.85 -3.68
CA ASP A 71 -15.65 5.43 -5.01
C ASP A 71 -14.77 6.48 -5.71
N GLU A 72 -15.08 7.77 -5.50
CA GLU A 72 -14.28 8.87 -6.06
C GLU A 72 -12.86 8.91 -5.48
N GLU A 73 -12.70 8.65 -4.18
CA GLU A 73 -11.38 8.59 -3.52
C GLU A 73 -10.58 7.37 -3.99
N ASN A 74 -11.25 6.21 -4.13
CA ASN A 74 -10.63 5.01 -4.69
C ASN A 74 -10.16 5.24 -6.13
N ARG A 75 -11.02 5.82 -6.98
CA ARG A 75 -10.66 6.16 -8.37
C ARG A 75 -9.48 7.12 -8.44
N ALA A 76 -9.48 8.18 -7.63
CA ALA A 76 -8.37 9.13 -7.58
C ALA A 76 -7.06 8.45 -7.14
N SER A 77 -7.12 7.55 -6.15
CA SER A 77 -5.96 6.79 -5.67
C SER A 77 -5.40 5.87 -6.75
N VAL A 78 -6.26 5.18 -7.51
CA VAL A 78 -5.86 4.36 -8.66
C VAL A 78 -5.21 5.21 -9.74
N GLU A 79 -5.81 6.35 -10.09
CA GLU A 79 -5.28 7.28 -11.09
C GLU A 79 -3.87 7.73 -10.70
N THR A 80 -3.68 8.26 -9.49
CA THR A 80 -2.36 8.67 -8.96
C THR A 80 -1.37 7.51 -8.95
N PHE A 81 -1.76 6.32 -8.51
CA PHE A 81 -0.87 5.17 -8.50
C PHE A 81 -0.39 4.81 -9.91
N VAL A 82 -1.29 4.80 -10.89
CA VAL A 82 -0.97 4.42 -12.27
C VAL A 82 -0.13 5.49 -12.98
N THR A 83 -0.38 6.78 -12.72
CA THR A 83 0.29 7.88 -13.43
C THR A 83 1.59 8.32 -12.76
N GLU A 84 1.69 8.25 -11.43
CA GLU A 84 2.82 8.82 -10.67
C GLU A 84 3.72 7.74 -10.05
N VAL A 85 3.17 6.61 -9.61
CA VAL A 85 3.93 5.58 -8.89
C VAL A 85 4.45 4.49 -9.82
N LEU A 86 3.56 3.86 -10.61
CA LEU A 86 3.90 2.74 -11.48
C LEU A 86 5.06 2.99 -12.45
N PRO A 87 5.14 4.15 -13.15
CA PRO A 87 6.23 4.41 -14.08
C PRO A 87 7.59 4.44 -13.38
N VAL A 88 7.67 5.03 -12.18
CA VAL A 88 8.90 5.10 -11.39
C VAL A 88 9.32 3.71 -10.93
N LEU A 89 8.39 2.92 -10.38
CA LEU A 89 8.68 1.56 -9.93
C LEU A 89 9.16 0.65 -11.06
N ARG A 90 8.53 0.71 -12.24
CA ARG A 90 8.94 -0.09 -13.40
C ARG A 90 10.33 0.28 -13.92
N ALA A 91 10.68 1.57 -13.87
CA ALA A 91 12.00 2.04 -14.28
C ALA A 91 13.08 1.64 -13.26
N ALA A 92 12.79 1.74 -11.97
CA ALA A 92 13.72 1.42 -10.89
C ALA A 92 13.94 -0.08 -10.69
N TYR A 93 12.88 -0.89 -10.87
CA TYR A 93 12.87 -2.33 -10.59
C TYR A 93 12.40 -3.12 -11.82
N PRO A 94 13.24 -3.25 -12.86
CA PRO A 94 12.87 -4.00 -14.05
C PRO A 94 12.63 -5.48 -13.72
N SER A 95 11.51 -6.02 -14.21
CA SER A 95 11.13 -7.42 -14.03
C SER A 95 11.64 -8.30 -15.17
N ARG A 96 12.16 -9.47 -14.84
CA ARG A 96 12.53 -10.55 -15.77
C ARG A 96 11.37 -11.51 -16.02
N VAL A 97 10.39 -11.55 -15.13
CA VAL A 97 9.23 -12.46 -15.19
C VAL A 97 8.40 -12.26 -16.46
N TRP A 98 8.30 -11.01 -16.91
CA TRP A 98 7.51 -10.60 -18.07
C TRP A 98 8.36 -10.13 -19.25
N ALA A 99 9.68 -10.39 -19.21
CA ALA A 99 10.54 -10.14 -20.35
C ALA A 99 10.20 -11.16 -21.44
N SER A 100 9.53 -10.68 -22.50
CA SER A 100 9.06 -11.33 -23.75
C SER A 100 7.52 -11.39 -23.87
N ALA A 101 6.96 -10.36 -24.52
CA ALA A 101 5.99 -10.56 -25.59
C ALA A 101 6.54 -9.87 -26.84
#